data_AF-A0A354EWC2-F1
#
_entry.id   AF-A0A354EWC2-F1
#
_cell.length_a   1.000
_cell.length_b   1.000
_cell.length_c   1.000
_cell.angle_alpha   90.00
_cell.angle_beta   90.00
_cell.angle_gamma   90.00
#
_symmetry.space_group_name_H-M   'P 1'
#
loop_
_entity.id
_entity.type
_entity.pdbx_description
1 polymer ?
#
loop_
_entity_poly.entity_id
_entity_poly.type
_entity_poly.pdbx_seq_one_letter_code
_entity_poly.pdbx_strand_id
1 'polypeptide(L)'
;TNLAIGAVAAVIFLGSFIGMRTQAFVGDDEFLRSMIPHHSGAVLMCKQASLTDPEIIALCNGIVRGQQEEIAQMQALLEKRRR
;
A
#
# COMPACT_ATOMS: atom_id res chain seq x y z
N THR A 1 -27.06 9.91 26.06
CA THR A 1 -28.28 9.47 25.33
C THR A 1 -27.86 8.85 24.01
N ASN A 2 -28.69 7.99 23.42
CA ASN A 2 -28.39 7.35 22.12
C ASN A 2 -28.14 8.39 21.01
N LEU A 3 -28.76 9.58 21.11
CA LEU A 3 -28.55 10.69 20.20
C LEU A 3 -27.11 11.22 20.21
N ALA A 4 -26.48 11.36 21.38
CA ALA A 4 -25.10 11.80 21.49
C ALA A 4 -24.12 10.79 20.87
N ILE A 5 -24.37 9.49 21.07
CA ILE A 5 -23.58 8.42 20.45
C ILE A 5 -23.71 8.48 18.92
N GLY A 6 -24.93 8.63 18.41
CA GLY A 6 -25.17 8.75 16.97
C GLY A 6 -24.48 9.96 16.33
N ALA A 7 -24.51 11.12 16.99
CA ALA A 7 -23.84 12.33 16.51
C ALA A 7 -22.31 12.16 16.46
N VAL A 8 -21.70 11.61 17.52
CA VAL A 8 -20.25 11.35 17.56
C VAL A 8 -19.85 10.34 16.50
N ALA A 9 -20.62 9.27 16.31
CA ALA A 9 -20.37 8.29 15.27
C ALA A 9 -20.41 8.90 13.86
N ALA A 10 -21.39 9.77 13.57
CA ALA A 10 -21.50 10.46 12.29
C ALA A 10 -20.28 11.38 12.03
N VAL A 11 -19.82 12.12 13.04
CA VAL A 11 -18.64 12.99 12.92
C VAL A 11 -17.37 12.18 12.68
N ILE A 12 -17.15 11.09 13.43
CA ILE A 12 -16.00 10.20 13.23
C ILE A 12 -16.06 9.56 11.83
N PHE A 13 -17.24 9.11 11.40
CA PHE A 13 -17.43 8.51 10.09
C PHE A 13 -17.08 9.48 8.97
N LEU A 14 -17.65 10.69 8.99
CA LEU A 14 -17.40 11.69 7.96
C LEU A 14 -15.93 12.14 7.96
N GLY A 15 -15.35 12.37 9.14
CA GLY A 15 -13.94 12.74 9.26
C GLY A 15 -13.01 11.64 8.73
N SER A 16 -13.25 10.38 9.11
CA SER A 16 -12.46 9.23 8.63
C SER A 16 -12.64 9.01 7.13
N PHE A 17 -13.88 9.14 6.63
CA PHE A 17 -14.19 9.00 5.21
C PHE A 17 -13.44 10.04 4.39
N ILE A 18 -13.51 11.32 4.78
CA ILE A 18 -12.80 12.40 4.08
C ILE A 18 -11.29 12.17 4.15
N GLY A 19 -10.74 11.88 5.33
CA GLY A 19 -9.31 11.64 5.52
C GLY A 19 -8.78 10.48 4.67
N MET A 20 -9.52 9.37 4.59
CA MET A 20 -9.19 8.25 3.70
C MET A 20 -9.35 8.61 2.22
N ARG A 21 -10.33 9.43 1.84
CA ARG A 21 -10.52 9.80 0.42
C ARG A 21 -9.44 10.74 -0.09
N THR A 22 -8.95 11.64 0.75
CA THR A 22 -7.93 12.62 0.39
C THR A 22 -6.51 12.16 0.69
N GLN A 23 -6.34 11.08 1.46
CA GLN A 23 -5.03 10.62 1.95
C GLN A 23 -4.31 11.77 2.71
N ALA A 24 -5.06 12.57 3.48
CA ALA A 24 -4.62 13.85 4.03
C ALA A 24 -3.33 13.81 4.89
N PHE A 25 -2.95 12.62 5.39
CA PHE A 25 -1.80 12.43 6.27
C PHE A 25 -0.73 11.50 5.69
N VAL A 26 -0.73 11.28 4.36
CA VAL A 26 0.29 10.48 3.69
C VAL A 26 1.35 11.41 3.09
N GLY A 27 2.50 11.51 3.76
CA GLY A 27 3.69 12.17 3.23
C GLY A 27 4.65 11.20 2.55
N ASP A 28 5.82 11.71 2.15
CA ASP A 28 6.84 10.92 1.44
C ASP A 28 7.29 9.69 2.24
N ASP A 29 7.52 9.84 3.56
CA ASP A 29 7.98 8.75 4.41
C ASP A 29 6.90 7.69 4.62
N GLU A 30 5.65 8.11 4.84
CA GLU A 30 4.50 7.21 4.99
C GLU A 30 4.22 6.46 3.69
N PHE A 31 4.34 7.14 2.55
CA PHE A 31 4.22 6.53 1.23
C PHE A 31 5.27 5.43 1.04
N LEU A 32 6.55 5.72 1.28
CA LEU A 32 7.62 4.73 1.10
C LEU A 32 7.46 3.55 2.06
N ARG A 33 7.16 3.81 3.34
CA ARG A 33 6.98 2.77 4.37
C ARG A 33 5.76 1.88 4.10
N SER A 34 4.70 2.40 3.49
CA SER A 34 3.51 1.61 3.13
C SER A 34 3.65 0.87 1.80
N MET A 35 4.33 1.47 0.81
CA MET A 35 4.46 0.88 -0.52
C MET A 35 5.46 -0.26 -0.58
N ILE A 36 6.51 -0.27 0.23
CA ILE A 36 7.44 -1.40 0.34
C ILE A 36 6.72 -2.72 0.69
N PRO A 37 5.93 -2.83 1.78
CA PRO A 37 5.19 -4.05 2.09
C PRO A 37 4.04 -4.31 1.11
N HIS A 38 3.35 -3.27 0.59
CA HIS A 38 2.36 -3.44 -0.47
C HIS A 38 2.96 -4.18 -1.68
N HIS A 39 4.14 -3.75 -2.13
CA HIS A 39 4.81 -4.37 -3.26
C HIS A 39 5.32 -5.78 -2.93
N SER A 40 5.87 -5.95 -1.72
CA SER A 40 6.32 -7.25 -1.23
C SER A 40 5.18 -8.29 -1.21
N GLY A 41 3.94 -7.84 -0.95
CA GLY A 41 2.74 -8.66 -1.04
C GLY A 41 2.50 -9.23 -2.43
N ALA A 42 2.58 -8.41 -3.48
CA ALA A 42 2.41 -8.88 -4.86
C ALA A 42 3.53 -9.83 -5.29
N VAL A 43 4.78 -9.56 -4.87
CA VAL A 43 5.92 -10.48 -5.09
C VAL A 43 5.65 -11.84 -4.43
N LEU A 44 5.17 -11.84 -3.19
CA LEU A 44 4.84 -13.08 -2.48
C LEU A 44 3.72 -13.85 -3.16
N MET A 45 2.63 -13.16 -3.55
CA MET A 45 1.51 -13.76 -4.27
C MET A 45 1.98 -14.42 -5.57
N CYS A 46 2.78 -13.73 -6.38
CA CYS A 46 3.33 -14.28 -7.62
C CYS A 46 4.21 -15.53 -7.38
N LYS A 47 4.97 -15.55 -6.28
CA LYS A 47 5.83 -16.70 -5.92
C LYS A 47 5.06 -17.91 -5.38
N GLN A 48 3.90 -17.69 -4.75
CA GLN A 48 3.12 -18.74 -4.09
C GLN A 48 1.96 -19.25 -4.96
N ALA A 49 1.51 -18.46 -5.94
CA ALA A 49 0.39 -18.84 -6.79
C ALA A 49 0.76 -20.03 -7.69
N SER A 50 -0.10 -21.04 -7.71
CA SER A 50 -0.02 -22.18 -8.64
C SER A 50 -0.63 -21.80 -9.99
N LEU A 51 0.07 -20.97 -10.76
CA LEU A 51 -0.38 -20.48 -12.06
C LEU A 51 -0.09 -21.49 -13.17
N THR A 52 -1.02 -21.64 -14.10
CA THR A 52 -0.90 -22.58 -15.23
C THR A 52 -0.96 -21.90 -16.59
N ASP A 53 -1.55 -20.71 -16.67
CA ASP A 53 -1.64 -19.95 -17.91
C ASP A 53 -0.30 -19.29 -18.24
N PRO A 54 0.29 -19.53 -19.43
CA PRO A 54 1.61 -18.99 -19.79
C PRO A 54 1.67 -17.45 -19.83
N GLU A 55 0.59 -16.78 -20.24
CA GLU A 55 0.54 -15.32 -20.28
C GLU A 55 0.52 -14.74 -18.86
N ILE A 56 -0.24 -15.37 -17.95
CA ILE A 56 -0.29 -14.96 -16.54
C ILE A 56 1.04 -15.23 -15.83
N ILE A 57 1.74 -16.33 -16.15
CA ILE A 57 3.09 -16.61 -15.63
C ILE A 57 4.07 -15.53 -16.11
N ALA A 58 4.03 -15.17 -17.39
CA ALA A 58 4.87 -14.11 -17.93
C ALA A 58 4.58 -12.75 -17.26
N LEU A 59 3.31 -12.43 -17.03
CA LEU A 59 2.88 -11.26 -16.27
C LEU A 59 3.46 -11.27 -14.85
N CYS A 60 3.35 -12.39 -14.13
CA CYS A 60 3.87 -12.51 -12.76
C CYS A 60 5.40 -12.35 -12.69
N ASN A 61 6.13 -12.89 -13.65
CA ASN A 61 7.58 -12.67 -13.74
C ASN A 61 7.91 -11.18 -13.97
N GLY A 62 7.10 -10.48 -14.78
CA GLY A 62 7.21 -9.04 -14.96
C GLY A 62 6.94 -8.24 -13.68
N ILE A 63 5.86 -8.58 -12.97
CA ILE A 63 5.48 -7.98 -11.68
C ILE A 63 6.61 -8.17 -10.66
N VAL A 64 7.13 -9.40 -10.51
CA VAL A 64 8.19 -9.69 -9.53
C VAL A 64 9.44 -8.84 -9.81
N ARG A 65 9.90 -8.77 -11.07
CA ARG A 65 11.07 -7.98 -11.43
C ARG A 65 10.85 -6.49 -11.15
N GLY A 66 9.76 -5.91 -11.67
CA GLY A 66 9.48 -4.49 -11.51
C GLY A 66 9.34 -4.09 -10.05
N GLN A 67 8.57 -4.86 -9.28
CA GLN A 67 8.32 -4.52 -7.88
C GLN A 67 9.53 -4.71 -6.98
N GLN A 68 10.43 -5.65 -7.29
CA GLN A 68 11.71 -5.77 -6.57
C GLN A 68 12.62 -4.56 -6.83
N GLU A 69 12.67 -4.06 -8.07
CA GLU A 69 13.41 -2.86 -8.43
C GLU A 69 12.83 -1.62 -7.71
N GLU A 70 11.50 -1.48 -7.70
CA GLU A 70 10.81 -0.39 -7.01
C GLU A 70 11.03 -0.45 -5.48
N ILE A 71 11.00 -1.64 -4.87
CA ILE A 71 11.34 -1.81 -3.45
C ILE A 71 12.76 -1.31 -3.16
N ALA A 72 13.75 -1.68 -3.98
CA ALA A 72 15.13 -1.24 -3.79
C ALA A 72 15.26 0.29 -3.90
N GLN A 73 14.57 0.91 -4.87
CA GLN A 73 14.52 2.36 -5.02
C GLN A 73 13.88 3.04 -3.80
N MET A 74 12.74 2.53 -3.33
CA MET A 74 12.04 3.08 -2.17
C MET A 74 12.88 2.98 -0.89
N GLN A 75 13.57 1.85 -0.68
CA GLN A 75 14.49 1.67 0.45
C GLN A 75 15.64 2.68 0.40
N ALA A 76 16.24 2.89 -0.77
CA ALA A 76 17.31 3.88 -0.95
C ALA A 76 16.84 5.32 -0.68
N LEU A 77 15.63 5.67 -1.15
CA LEU A 77 15.03 6.98 -0.89
C LEU A 77 14.74 7.19 0.60
N LEU A 78 14.21 6.16 1.27
CA LEU A 78 13.91 6.23 2.70
C LEU A 78 15.18 6.37 3.54
N GLU A 79 16.24 5.64 3.19
CA GLU A 79 17.54 5.75 3.84
C GLU A 79 18.17 7.14 3.63
N LYS A 80 18.08 7.70 2.41
CA LYS A 80 18.57 9.05 2.12
C LYS A 80 17.88 10.12 2.97
N ARG A 81 16.59 9.95 3.29
CA ARG A 81 15.79 10.89 4.09
C ARG A 81 16.04 10.79 5.60
N ARG A 82 16.63 9.69 6.06
CA ARG A 82 16.96 9.45 7.48
C ARG A 82 18.33 10.00 7.90
N ARG A 83 19.14 10.42 6.93
CA ARG A 83 20.47 11.03 7.14
C ARG A 83 20.35 12.53 7.26
#